data_AF-A0A7V9ZBZ1-F1
#
_entry.id   AF-A0A7V9ZBZ1-F1
#
_cell.length_a   1.000
_cell.length_b   1.000
_cell.length_c   1.000
_cell.angle_alpha   90.00
_cell.angle_beta   90.00
_cell.angle_gamma   90.00
#
_symmetry.space_group_name_H-M   'P 1'
#
loop_
_entity.id
_entity.type
_entity.pdbx_description
1 polymer ?
#
loop_
_entity_poly.entity_id
_entity_poly.type
_entity_poly.pdbx_seq_one_letter_code
_entity_poly.pdbx_strand_id
1 'polypeptide(L)'
;MTEPDEQSPASVSAVELNALIADYEAKLDEAAELITRVRHEINNPLTGVLGQAQLLLREELSERARKRAETIEELAIRLGDIVAQLRQVQRPPKKSHP
;
A
#
# COMPACT_ATOMS: atom_id res chain seq x y z
N MET A 1 57.71 -18.51 14.56
CA MET A 1 57.07 -18.89 13.29
C MET A 1 55.73 -19.51 13.64
N THR A 2 54.72 -18.67 13.76
CA THR A 2 53.29 -19.00 13.87
C THR A 2 52.62 -17.73 13.38
N GLU A 3 52.23 -17.75 12.10
CA GLU A 3 51.41 -16.67 11.53
C GLU A 3 50.04 -16.68 12.21
N PRO A 4 49.45 -15.51 12.49
CA PRO A 4 48.09 -15.45 13.01
C PRO A 4 47.12 -15.82 11.89
N ASP A 5 46.23 -16.74 12.23
CA ASP A 5 45.12 -17.19 11.40
C ASP A 5 44.21 -15.98 11.09
N GLU A 6 44.33 -15.42 9.88
CA GLU A 6 43.47 -14.37 9.37
C GLU A 6 42.08 -14.96 9.06
N GLN A 7 41.25 -15.02 10.10
CA GLN A 7 39.80 -14.98 9.90
C GLN A 7 39.45 -13.59 9.37
N SER A 8 39.50 -13.43 8.04
CA SER A 8 38.96 -12.26 7.36
C SER A 8 37.44 -12.42 7.21
N PRO A 9 36.60 -11.60 7.86
CA PRO A 9 35.14 -11.74 7.81
C PRO A 9 34.51 -11.17 6.54
N ALA A 10 35.25 -11.03 5.44
CA ALA A 10 34.88 -10.16 4.33
C ALA A 10 34.97 -10.85 2.95
N SER A 11 34.14 -11.85 2.69
CA SER A 11 33.71 -12.13 1.32
C SER A 11 32.36 -12.86 1.31
N VAL A 12 31.26 -12.10 1.41
CA VAL A 12 29.96 -12.62 0.95
C VAL A 12 30.12 -12.96 -0.53
N SER A 13 29.89 -14.22 -0.91
CA SER A 13 30.06 -14.62 -2.30
C SER A 13 29.00 -13.94 -3.18
N ALA A 14 29.32 -13.68 -4.45
CA ALA A 14 28.35 -13.08 -5.38
C ALA A 14 27.03 -13.88 -5.46
N VAL A 15 27.07 -15.19 -5.19
CA VAL A 15 25.90 -16.07 -5.12
C VAL A 15 25.05 -15.75 -3.89
N GLU A 16 25.67 -15.57 -2.73
CA GLU A 16 24.98 -15.21 -1.47
C GLU A 16 24.36 -13.81 -1.55
N LEU A 17 25.05 -12.86 -2.17
CA LEU A 17 24.50 -11.51 -2.40
C LEU A 17 23.29 -11.54 -3.34
N ASN A 18 23.35 -12.32 -4.44
CA ASN A 18 22.23 -12.47 -5.35
C ASN A 18 21.03 -13.16 -4.69
N ALA A 19 21.28 -14.18 -3.85
CA ALA A 19 20.23 -14.84 -3.08
C ALA A 19 19.58 -13.88 -2.09
N LEU A 20 20.36 -13.03 -1.42
CA LEU A 20 19.84 -12.00 -0.52
C LEU A 20 18.99 -10.96 -1.26
N ILE A 21 19.45 -10.50 -2.43
CA ILE A 21 18.66 -9.58 -3.28
C ILE A 21 17.35 -10.23 -3.69
N ALA A 22 17.37 -11.51 -4.11
CA ALA A 22 16.15 -12.23 -4.48
C ALA A 22 15.16 -12.37 -3.31
N ASP A 23 15.65 -12.61 -2.09
CA ASP A 23 14.81 -12.65 -0.88
C ASP A 23 14.16 -11.29 -0.56
N TYR A 24 14.91 -10.19 -0.65
CA TYR A 24 14.34 -8.85 -0.49
C TYR A 24 13.36 -8.50 -1.62
N GLU A 25 13.65 -8.91 -2.85
CA GLU A 25 12.75 -8.74 -3.99
C GLU A 25 11.40 -9.44 -3.71
N ALA A 26 11.43 -10.69 -3.25
CA ALA A 26 10.23 -11.45 -2.91
C ALA A 26 9.43 -10.80 -1.78
N LYS A 27 10.08 -10.34 -0.71
CA LYS A 27 9.43 -9.63 0.40
C LYS A 27 8.75 -8.33 -0.04
N LEU A 28 9.37 -7.59 -0.97
CA LEU A 28 8.77 -6.39 -1.54
C LEU A 28 7.54 -6.71 -2.40
N ASP A 29 7.59 -7.81 -3.15
CA ASP A 29 6.47 -8.26 -3.98
C ASP A 29 5.28 -8.71 -3.10
N GLU A 30 5.53 -9.47 -2.03
CA GLU A 30 4.51 -9.83 -1.04
C GLU A 30 3.88 -8.60 -0.37
N ALA A 31 4.70 -7.60 -0.01
CA ALA A 31 4.22 -6.36 0.56
C ALA A 31 3.36 -5.56 -0.43
N ALA A 32 3.77 -5.48 -1.70
CA ALA A 32 3.01 -4.79 -2.75
C ALA A 32 1.66 -5.46 -3.03
N GLU A 33 1.62 -6.78 -3.02
CA GLU A 33 0.37 -7.54 -3.12
C GLU A 33 -0.55 -7.30 -1.94
N LEU A 34 0.00 -7.31 -0.71
CA LEU A 34 -0.78 -7.03 0.49
C LEU A 34 -1.39 -5.63 0.44
N ILE A 35 -0.61 -4.61 0.08
CA ILE A 35 -1.08 -3.23 -0.09
C ILE A 35 -2.20 -3.17 -1.13
N THR A 36 -2.06 -3.90 -2.24
CA THR A 36 -3.07 -3.98 -3.28
C THR A 36 -4.37 -4.58 -2.75
N ARG A 37 -4.31 -5.69 -2.02
CA ARG A 37 -5.49 -6.33 -1.40
C ARG A 37 -6.17 -5.39 -0.39
N VAL A 38 -5.41 -4.80 0.52
CA VAL A 38 -5.91 -3.85 1.53
C VAL A 38 -6.62 -2.67 0.86
N ARG A 39 -6.03 -2.08 -0.19
CA ARG A 39 -6.65 -0.99 -0.94
C ARG A 39 -8.01 -1.40 -1.51
N HIS A 40 -8.09 -2.58 -2.11
CA HIS A 40 -9.36 -3.08 -2.67
C HIS A 40 -10.40 -3.33 -1.57
N GLU A 41 -10.01 -3.97 -0.47
CA GLU A 41 -10.92 -4.27 0.64
C GLU A 41 -11.42 -3.02 1.37
N ILE A 42 -10.65 -1.94 1.42
CA ILE A 42 -11.09 -0.65 1.99
C ILE A 42 -11.99 0.12 1.00
N ASN A 43 -11.64 0.14 -0.29
CA ASN A 43 -12.43 0.87 -1.28
C ASN A 43 -13.86 0.31 -1.43
N ASN A 44 -14.06 -0.99 -1.20
CA ASN A 44 -15.37 -1.63 -1.26
C ASN A 44 -16.40 -1.04 -0.28
N PRO A 45 -16.18 -1.07 1.05
CA PRO A 45 -17.08 -0.46 2.02
C PRO A 45 -17.13 1.06 1.87
N LEU A 46 -16.02 1.71 1.48
CA LEU A 46 -16.00 3.16 1.27
C LEU A 46 -16.96 3.60 0.16
N THR A 47 -16.98 2.86 -0.95
CA THR A 47 -17.93 3.08 -2.05
C THR A 47 -19.37 2.94 -1.56
N GLY A 48 -19.62 1.94 -0.70
CA GLY A 48 -20.93 1.75 -0.06
C GLY A 48 -21.34 2.93 0.84
N VAL A 49 -20.44 3.38 1.72
CA VAL A 49 -20.67 4.53 2.61
C VAL A 49 -20.96 5.80 1.82
N LEU A 50 -20.14 6.09 0.80
CA LEU A 50 -20.33 7.25 -0.08
C LEU A 50 -21.69 7.18 -0.79
N GLY A 51 -22.03 6.02 -1.37
CA GLY A 51 -23.32 5.81 -2.02
C GLY A 51 -24.51 6.00 -1.08
N GLN A 52 -24.43 5.50 0.15
CA GLN A 52 -25.48 5.69 1.16
C GLN A 52 -25.62 7.17 1.57
N ALA A 53 -24.51 7.87 1.79
CA ALA A 53 -24.53 9.31 2.08
C ALA A 53 -25.19 10.09 0.94
N GLN A 54 -24.83 9.79 -0.31
CA GLN A 54 -25.40 10.41 -1.50
C GLN A 54 -26.89 10.10 -1.68
N LEU A 55 -27.34 8.88 -1.37
CA LEU A 55 -28.77 8.55 -1.38
C LEU A 55 -29.54 9.33 -0.31
N LEU A 56 -29.02 9.40 0.92
CA LEU A 56 -29.63 10.18 1.99
C LEU A 56 -29.77 11.67 1.64
N LEU A 57 -28.76 12.25 0.98
CA LEU A 57 -28.77 13.67 0.60
C LEU A 57 -29.86 14.02 -0.43
N ARG A 58 -30.43 13.01 -1.11
CA ARG A 58 -31.55 13.14 -2.06
C ARG A 58 -32.92 13.07 -1.39
N GLU A 59 -32.98 12.66 -0.12
CA GLU A 59 -34.21 12.63 0.66
C GLU A 59 -34.53 14.01 1.28
N GLU A 60 -35.76 14.16 1.77
CA GLU A 60 -36.15 15.31 2.60
C GLU A 60 -35.58 15.14 4.01
N LEU A 61 -34.46 15.83 4.26
CA LEU A 61 -33.76 15.82 5.54
C LEU A 61 -33.95 17.14 6.27
N SER A 62 -34.03 17.08 7.61
CA SER A 62 -33.79 18.28 8.43
C SER A 62 -32.39 18.84 8.16
N GLU A 63 -32.20 20.15 8.34
CA GLU A 63 -30.89 20.81 8.18
C GLU A 63 -29.76 20.11 8.97
N ARG A 64 -30.07 19.67 10.19
CA ARG A 64 -29.10 18.94 11.02
C ARG A 64 -28.72 17.58 10.43
N ALA A 65 -29.67 16.87 9.84
CA ALA A 65 -29.42 15.57 9.21
C ALA A 65 -28.69 15.74 7.88
N ARG A 66 -29.06 16.72 7.07
CA ARG A 66 -28.36 17.08 5.82
C ARG A 66 -26.89 17.38 6.08
N LYS A 67 -26.59 18.26 7.04
CA LYS A 67 -25.19 18.59 7.40
C LYS A 67 -24.36 17.39 7.86
N ARG A 68 -25.00 16.42 8.54
CA ARG A 68 -24.33 15.16 8.92
C ARG A 68 -24.05 14.28 7.71
N ALA A 69 -25.01 14.15 6.78
CA ALA A 69 -24.83 13.38 5.56
C ALA A 69 -23.74 13.97 4.65
N GLU A 70 -23.69 15.30 4.51
CA GLU A 70 -22.60 16.02 3.82
C GLU A 70 -21.25 15.73 4.47
N THR A 71 -21.17 15.78 5.80
CA THR A 71 -19.94 15.46 6.54
C THR A 71 -19.49 14.01 6.28
N ILE A 72 -20.42 13.05 6.22
CA ILE A 72 -20.11 11.64 5.91
C ILE A 72 -19.57 11.50 4.49
N GLU A 73 -20.19 12.16 3.51
CA GLU A 73 -19.73 12.17 2.12
C GLU A 73 -18.31 12.75 2.02
N GLU A 74 -18.05 13.91 2.61
CA GLU A 74 -16.72 14.55 2.61
C GLU A 74 -15.64 13.66 3.23
N LEU A 75 -15.95 13.02 4.37
CA LEU A 75 -15.03 12.10 5.04
C LEU A 75 -14.78 10.85 4.21
N ALA A 76 -15.81 10.31 3.54
CA ALA A 76 -15.66 9.15 2.66
C ALA A 76 -14.77 9.47 1.45
N ILE A 77 -14.97 10.63 0.82
CA ILE A 77 -14.12 11.09 -0.29
C ILE A 77 -12.66 11.23 0.17
N ARG A 78 -12.43 11.91 1.31
CA ARG A 78 -11.09 12.11 1.86
C ARG A 78 -10.38 10.80 2.20
N LEU A 79 -11.11 9.81 2.75
CA LEU A 79 -10.56 8.48 2.99
C LEU A 79 -10.14 7.80 1.69
N GLY A 80 -10.91 7.97 0.62
CA GLY A 80 -10.59 7.46 -0.72
C GLY A 80 -9.28 8.04 -1.24
N ASP A 81 -9.07 9.35 -1.06
CA ASP A 81 -7.83 10.02 -1.45
C ASP A 81 -6.61 9.51 -0.66
N ILE A 82 -6.77 9.27 0.64
CA ILE A 82 -5.71 8.69 1.49
C ILE A 82 -5.36 7.27 1.02
N VAL A 83 -6.37 6.44 0.76
CA VAL A 83 -6.18 5.07 0.29
C VAL A 83 -5.58 5.05 -1.12
N ALA A 84 -5.91 6.02 -1.96
CA ALA A 84 -5.33 6.17 -3.30
C ALA A 84 -3.81 6.45 -3.26
N GLN A 85 -3.30 7.11 -2.21
CA GLN A 85 -1.86 7.34 -2.05
C GLN A 85 -1.07 6.04 -1.90
N LEU A 86 -1.71 4.95 -1.45
CA LEU A 86 -1.09 3.62 -1.40
C LEU A 86 -0.74 3.05 -2.78
N ARG A 87 -1.30 3.59 -3.89
CA ARG A 87 -0.86 3.23 -5.27
C ARG A 87 0.59 3.58 -5.55
N GLN A 88 1.19 4.50 -4.80
CA GLN A 88 2.57 4.94 -5.05
C GLN A 88 3.61 3.90 -4.61
N VAL A 89 3.21 2.88 -3.84
CA VAL A 89 4.07 1.75 -3.44
C VAL A 89 4.13 0.66 -4.51
N GLN A 90 3.99 1.04 -5.79
CA GLN A 90 4.20 0.12 -6.91
C GLN A 90 5.67 0.14 -7.31
N ARG A 91 6.25 -1.05 -7.54
CA ARG A 91 7.63 -1.19 -8.02
C ARG A 91 7.89 -0.31 -9.26
N PRO A 92 9.06 0.33 -9.37
CA PRO A 92 9.50 0.83 -10.66
C PRO A 92 9.62 -0.34 -11.65
N PRO A 93 9.24 -0.16 -12.93
CA PRO A 93 9.30 -1.23 -13.92
C PRO A 93 10.72 -1.77 -13.99
N LYS A 94 10.85 -3.11 -13.98
CA LYS A 94 12.15 -3.80 -14.12
C LYS A 94 12.76 -3.31 -15.44
N LYS A 95 13.88 -2.58 -15.39
CA LYS A 95 14.61 -2.20 -16.61
C LYS A 95 15.11 -3.49 -17.24
N SER A 96 14.46 -3.95 -18.30
CA SER A 96 15.00 -4.95 -19.21
C SER A 96 16.31 -4.39 -19.76
N HIS A 97 17.45 -4.87 -19.27
CA HIS A 97 18.71 -4.65 -19.99
C HIS A 97 18.70 -5.58 -21.21
N PRO A 98 19.05 -5.07 -22.41
CA PRO A 98 19.13 -5.84 -23.64
C PRO A 98 20.25 -6.90 -23.61
#